data_AF-A0A0C2SVM6-F1
#
_entry.id   AF-A0A0C2SVM6-F1
#
_cell.length_a   1.000
_cell.length_b   1.000
_cell.length_c   1.000
_cell.angle_alpha   90.00
_cell.angle_beta   90.00
_cell.angle_gamma   90.00
#
_symmetry.space_group_name_H-M   'P 1'
#
loop_
_entity.id
_entity.type
_entity.pdbx_description
1 polymer ?
#
loop_
_entity_poly.entity_id
_entity_poly.type
_entity_poly.pdbx_seq_one_letter_code
_entity_poly.pdbx_strand_id
1 'polypeptide(L)'
;KVTKKNLDATVDLFINAEFRQRNCRRDPIMKAFKDSEALRSHHECDTEVSTGCTRCSPKPFRLCCDLHNPNAFTFLDSPIVKTSRQTPKSYIPEYTKTETDVALCSDIEAWRCEETKKKYGRIHLRNLGPGLVMGESVRDRIVACAHSSKIQTVADLEKETKWDGSTQFGKAIIAIILKHYPPSPTR
;
A
#
# COMPACT_ATOMS: atom_id res chain seq x y z
N LYS A 1 29.97 2.60 -2.69
CA LYS A 1 29.78 2.71 -4.15
C LYS A 1 28.37 2.24 -4.46
N VAL A 2 27.46 3.15 -4.85
CA VAL A 2 26.10 2.75 -5.25
C VAL A 2 26.21 2.15 -6.65
N THR A 3 26.04 0.84 -6.76
CA THR A 3 25.87 0.18 -8.05
C THR A 3 24.59 0.73 -8.68
N LYS A 4 24.73 1.47 -9.79
CA LYS A 4 23.59 1.82 -10.65
C LYS A 4 22.91 0.50 -11.00
N LYS A 5 21.70 0.26 -10.46
CA LYS A 5 20.84 -0.80 -10.97
C LYS A 5 20.60 -0.46 -12.44
N ASN A 6 21.06 -1.31 -13.35
CA ASN A 6 20.66 -1.19 -14.75
C ASN A 6 19.15 -1.32 -14.78
N LEU A 7 18.47 -0.26 -15.20
CA LEU A 7 17.04 -0.28 -15.45
C LEU A 7 16.77 -1.30 -16.55
N ASP A 8 15.67 -2.03 -16.41
CA ASP A 8 15.19 -2.89 -17.50
C ASP A 8 15.05 -2.06 -18.78
N ALA A 9 15.45 -2.63 -19.92
CA ALA A 9 15.50 -1.90 -21.19
C ALA A 9 14.12 -1.39 -21.61
N THR A 10 13.04 -2.13 -21.30
CA THR A 10 11.67 -1.70 -21.59
C THR A 10 11.29 -0.50 -20.74
N VAL A 11 11.63 -0.54 -19.45
CA VAL A 11 11.36 0.54 -18.51
C VAL A 11 12.12 1.81 -18.90
N ASP A 12 13.38 1.69 -19.32
CA ASP A 12 14.16 2.83 -19.81
C ASP A 12 13.55 3.45 -21.07
N LEU A 13 13.13 2.62 -22.03
CA LEU A 13 12.45 3.07 -23.23
C LEU A 13 11.10 3.76 -22.93
N PHE A 14 10.37 3.30 -21.92
CA PHE A 14 9.11 3.89 -21.48
C PHE A 14 9.28 5.24 -20.79
N ILE A 15 10.23 5.35 -19.85
CA ILE A 15 10.52 6.57 -19.11
C ILE A 15 10.98 7.66 -20.09
N ASN A 16 11.95 7.30 -20.93
CA ASN A 16 12.59 8.22 -21.87
C ASN A 16 11.87 8.29 -23.23
N ALA A 17 10.62 7.83 -23.31
CA ALA A 17 9.87 7.73 -24.56
C ALA A 17 9.79 9.07 -25.32
N GLU A 18 9.77 10.19 -24.61
CA GLU A 18 9.76 11.55 -25.16
C GLU A 18 10.99 11.88 -26.01
N PHE A 19 12.13 11.27 -25.69
CA PHE A 19 13.40 11.45 -26.40
C PHE A 19 13.64 10.34 -27.44
N ARG A 20 12.72 9.40 -27.61
CA ARG A 20 12.83 8.33 -28.61
C ARG A 20 12.13 8.75 -29.91
N GLN A 21 12.56 8.15 -31.02
CA GLN A 21 12.06 8.48 -32.36
C GLN A 21 10.52 8.42 -32.51
N ARG A 22 9.86 7.48 -31.81
CA ARG A 22 8.39 7.33 -31.88
C ARG A 22 7.62 8.25 -30.93
N ASN A 23 8.30 8.90 -29.98
CA ASN A 23 7.70 9.80 -28.99
C ASN A 23 6.42 9.21 -28.34
N CYS A 24 6.45 7.92 -27.99
CA CYS A 24 5.26 7.15 -27.65
C CYS A 24 5.52 6.24 -26.45
N ARG A 25 4.76 6.42 -25.36
CA ARG A 25 4.89 5.56 -24.17
C ARG A 25 4.34 4.15 -24.37
N ARG A 26 3.47 3.93 -25.38
CA ARG A 26 2.92 2.58 -25.64
C ARG A 26 3.85 1.67 -26.43
N ASP A 27 4.72 2.24 -27.27
CA ASP A 27 5.58 1.45 -28.15
C ASP A 27 6.47 0.43 -27.41
N PRO A 28 7.13 0.79 -26.29
CA PRO A 28 7.94 -0.16 -25.53
C PRO A 28 7.11 -1.30 -24.93
N ILE A 29 5.90 -0.99 -24.43
CA ILE A 29 4.99 -1.96 -23.81
C ILE A 29 4.49 -2.95 -24.87
N MET A 30 3.96 -2.45 -25.99
CA MET A 30 3.43 -3.29 -27.07
C MET A 30 4.51 -4.24 -27.63
N LYS A 31 5.77 -3.79 -27.69
CA LYS A 31 6.91 -4.62 -28.11
C LYS A 31 7.28 -5.67 -27.06
N ALA A 32 7.35 -5.28 -25.79
CA ALA A 32 7.75 -6.19 -24.72
C ALA A 32 6.77 -7.35 -24.53
N PHE A 33 5.46 -7.08 -24.66
CA PHE A 33 4.42 -8.09 -24.51
C PHE A 33 4.04 -8.79 -25.82
N LYS A 34 4.74 -8.50 -26.92
CA LYS A 34 4.47 -9.06 -28.25
C LYS A 34 3.01 -8.90 -28.69
N ASP A 35 2.36 -7.82 -28.28
CA ASP A 35 0.97 -7.56 -28.65
C ASP A 35 0.81 -7.44 -30.17
N SER A 36 1.87 -7.10 -30.90
CA SER A 36 1.92 -7.12 -32.37
C SER A 36 1.79 -8.52 -32.99
N GLU A 37 2.20 -9.58 -32.28
CA GLU A 37 1.99 -10.98 -32.70
C GLU A 37 0.58 -11.46 -32.34
N ALA A 38 0.08 -11.10 -31.16
CA ALA A 38 -1.30 -11.36 -30.75
C ALA A 38 -2.33 -10.68 -31.68
N LEU A 39 -1.97 -9.51 -32.23
CA LEU A 39 -2.68 -8.80 -33.30
C LEU A 39 -2.83 -9.62 -34.59
N ARG A 40 -2.19 -10.79 -34.78
CA ARG A 40 -2.37 -11.60 -36.01
C ARG A 40 -3.33 -12.78 -35.83
N SER A 41 -3.60 -13.20 -34.59
CA SER A 41 -4.44 -14.38 -34.30
C SER A 41 -5.90 -14.24 -34.77
N HIS A 42 -6.42 -13.01 -34.83
CA HIS A 42 -7.80 -12.77 -35.28
C HIS A 42 -7.99 -12.95 -36.80
N HIS A 43 -6.93 -12.91 -37.60
CA HIS A 43 -6.97 -13.26 -39.02
C HIS A 43 -7.02 -14.78 -39.26
N GLU A 44 -6.60 -15.59 -38.28
CA GLU A 44 -6.72 -17.07 -38.35
C GLU A 44 -8.15 -17.53 -38.03
N CYS A 45 -8.90 -16.72 -37.27
CA CYS A 45 -10.27 -17.01 -36.88
C CYS A 45 -11.29 -16.77 -38.01
N ASP A 46 -10.98 -15.82 -38.91
CA ASP A 46 -11.80 -15.50 -40.08
C ASP A 46 -10.87 -14.98 -41.19
N THR A 47 -10.58 -15.86 -42.14
CA THR A 47 -9.65 -15.60 -43.25
C THR A 47 -10.31 -14.90 -44.43
N GLU A 48 -11.65 -14.78 -44.44
CA GLU A 48 -12.38 -14.13 -45.53
C GLU A 48 -12.39 -12.60 -45.36
N VAL A 49 -12.30 -12.12 -44.12
CA VAL A 49 -12.27 -10.70 -43.81
C VAL A 49 -10.82 -10.22 -43.65
N SER A 50 -10.41 -9.24 -44.45
CA SER A 50 -9.04 -8.68 -44.41
C SER A 50 -8.66 -8.04 -43.07
N THR A 51 -9.64 -7.62 -42.27
CA THR A 51 -9.47 -7.10 -40.90
C THR A 51 -9.61 -8.18 -39.82
N GLY A 52 -9.78 -9.45 -40.20
CA GLY A 52 -10.01 -10.59 -39.33
C GLY A 52 -11.34 -10.54 -38.56
N CYS A 53 -11.55 -11.52 -37.69
CA CYS A 53 -12.79 -11.70 -36.94
C CYS A 53 -13.08 -10.51 -36.02
N THR A 54 -14.23 -9.85 -36.18
CA THR A 54 -14.65 -8.66 -35.39
C THR A 54 -14.74 -8.90 -33.88
N ARG A 55 -14.93 -10.15 -33.45
CA ARG A 55 -14.94 -10.55 -32.04
C ARG A 55 -13.53 -10.65 -31.45
N CYS A 56 -12.57 -11.11 -32.26
CA CYS A 56 -11.20 -11.39 -31.84
C CYS A 56 -10.25 -10.22 -32.14
N SER A 57 -10.64 -9.34 -33.07
CA SER A 57 -9.85 -8.17 -33.47
C SER A 57 -9.65 -7.22 -32.28
N PRO A 58 -8.41 -6.81 -31.96
CA PRO A 58 -8.15 -5.81 -30.95
C PRO A 58 -8.89 -4.51 -31.30
N LYS A 59 -9.65 -3.98 -30.35
CA LYS A 59 -10.33 -2.69 -30.55
C LYS A 59 -9.28 -1.58 -30.64
N PRO A 60 -9.38 -0.66 -31.61
CA PRO A 60 -8.46 0.45 -31.70
C PRO A 60 -8.55 1.30 -30.43
N PHE A 61 -7.40 1.72 -29.91
CA PHE A 61 -7.34 2.59 -28.76
C PHE A 61 -7.85 3.99 -29.14
N ARG A 62 -8.79 4.54 -28.35
CA ARG A 62 -9.33 5.89 -28.58
C ARG A 62 -8.33 7.01 -28.27
N LEU A 63 -7.39 6.77 -27.35
CA LEU A 63 -6.33 7.68 -26.94
C LEU A 63 -5.03 6.89 -26.82
N CYS A 64 -3.90 7.44 -27.25
CA CYS A 64 -2.61 6.73 -27.27
C CYS A 64 -1.85 6.83 -25.94
N CYS A 65 -1.22 7.97 -25.65
CA CYS A 65 -0.53 8.26 -24.40
C CYS A 65 -0.50 9.78 -24.16
N ASP A 66 0.01 10.19 -23.00
CA ASP A 66 0.23 11.58 -22.59
C ASP A 66 1.09 12.37 -23.60
N LEU A 67 2.10 11.73 -24.21
CA LEU A 67 2.96 12.39 -25.20
C LEU A 67 2.23 12.70 -26.52
N HIS A 68 1.30 11.84 -26.93
CA HIS A 68 0.54 12.02 -28.17
C HIS A 68 -0.77 12.78 -27.98
N ASN A 69 -1.34 12.75 -26.77
CA ASN A 69 -2.63 13.36 -26.47
C ASN A 69 -2.57 14.14 -25.15
N PRO A 70 -1.68 15.13 -24.99
CA PRO A 70 -1.42 15.78 -23.69
C PRO A 70 -2.69 16.36 -23.06
N ASN A 71 -3.54 16.99 -23.88
CA ASN A 71 -4.81 17.58 -23.43
C ASN A 71 -5.78 16.58 -22.82
N ALA A 72 -5.69 15.30 -23.19
CA ALA A 72 -6.55 14.25 -22.65
C ALA A 72 -6.13 13.80 -21.25
N PHE A 73 -4.95 14.20 -20.76
CA PHE A 73 -4.40 13.77 -19.47
C PHE A 73 -4.18 14.91 -18.47
N THR A 74 -4.61 16.13 -18.79
CA THR A 74 -4.48 17.31 -17.90
C THR A 74 -5.12 17.12 -16.53
N PHE A 75 -6.12 16.24 -16.43
CA PHE A 75 -6.73 15.87 -15.14
C PHE A 75 -5.79 15.11 -14.19
N LEU A 76 -4.66 14.59 -14.70
CA LEU A 76 -3.60 13.95 -13.90
C LEU A 76 -2.53 14.94 -13.43
N ASP A 77 -2.54 16.18 -13.93
CA ASP A 77 -1.60 17.21 -13.51
C ASP A 77 -1.95 17.65 -12.08
N SER A 78 -1.29 17.02 -11.11
CA SER A 78 -1.41 17.37 -9.70
C SER A 78 -0.15 18.09 -9.23
N PRO A 79 -0.26 19.26 -8.56
CA PRO A 79 0.90 19.90 -7.98
C PRO A 79 1.53 18.96 -6.95
N ILE A 80 2.82 18.67 -7.10
CA ILE A 80 3.56 17.86 -6.13
C ILE A 80 3.64 18.65 -4.82
N VAL A 81 2.73 18.35 -3.88
CA VAL A 81 2.81 18.89 -2.53
C VAL A 81 3.94 18.17 -1.80
N LYS A 82 5.02 18.88 -1.52
CA LYS A 82 6.09 18.38 -0.64
C LYS A 82 5.50 18.22 0.76
N THR A 83 5.24 16.98 1.17
CA THR A 83 4.79 16.69 2.52
C THR A 83 5.90 17.02 3.52
N SER A 84 5.54 17.59 4.67
CA SER A 84 6.50 17.83 5.75
C SER A 84 7.08 16.48 6.21
N ARG A 85 8.36 16.48 6.60
CA ARG A 85 8.99 15.26 7.12
C ARG A 85 8.27 14.86 8.41
N GLN A 86 7.59 13.72 8.38
CA GLN A 86 7.01 13.13 9.58
C GLN A 86 8.10 12.81 10.60
N THR A 87 7.78 13.00 11.88
CA THR A 87 8.65 12.62 12.99
C THR A 87 9.04 11.14 12.87
N PRO A 88 10.33 10.79 13.05
CA PRO A 88 10.76 9.41 12.99
C PRO A 88 10.19 8.60 14.17
N LYS A 89 9.97 7.31 13.91
CA LYS A 89 9.61 6.31 14.92
C LYS A 89 10.80 6.09 15.86
N SER A 90 10.55 5.80 17.13
CA SER A 90 11.61 5.47 18.09
C SER A 90 12.32 4.16 17.71
N TYR A 91 13.62 4.06 17.99
CA TYR A 91 14.30 2.77 17.94
C TYR A 91 13.85 1.92 19.14
N ILE A 92 13.50 0.66 18.88
CA ILE A 92 13.20 -0.32 19.93
C ILE A 92 14.24 -1.42 19.79
N PRO A 93 15.10 -1.62 20.82
CA PRO A 93 16.03 -2.74 20.84
C PRO A 93 15.31 -4.08 20.73
N GLU A 94 16.00 -5.08 20.20
CA GLU A 94 15.52 -6.46 20.27
C GLU A 94 15.41 -6.87 21.74
N TYR A 95 14.29 -7.50 22.10
CA TYR A 95 13.98 -7.91 23.46
C TYR A 95 13.18 -9.21 23.44
N THR A 96 13.25 -9.95 24.54
CA THR A 96 12.43 -11.14 24.75
C THR A 96 11.09 -10.73 25.35
N LYS A 97 9.99 -11.18 24.72
CA LYS A 97 8.63 -10.91 25.22
C LYS A 97 8.46 -11.47 26.63
N THR A 98 8.03 -10.62 27.54
CA THR A 98 7.64 -11.00 28.91
C THR A 98 6.20 -11.54 28.94
N GLU A 99 5.80 -12.11 30.07
CA GLU A 99 4.40 -12.53 30.27
C GLU A 99 3.43 -11.34 30.16
N THR A 100 3.82 -10.16 30.64
CA THR A 100 3.07 -8.91 30.50
C THR A 100 2.89 -8.53 29.03
N ASP A 101 3.92 -8.71 28.20
CA ASP A 101 3.83 -8.44 26.75
C ASP A 101 2.87 -9.39 26.05
N VAL A 102 2.87 -10.67 26.45
CA VAL A 102 1.95 -11.68 25.92
C VAL A 102 0.51 -11.36 26.34
N ALA A 103 0.30 -10.97 27.61
CA ALA A 103 -1.01 -10.58 28.12
C ALA A 103 -1.54 -9.31 27.42
N LEU A 104 -0.70 -8.29 27.25
CA LEU A 104 -1.04 -7.08 26.48
C LEU A 104 -1.39 -7.42 25.03
N CYS A 105 -0.59 -8.28 24.39
CA CYS A 105 -0.84 -8.72 23.02
C CYS A 105 -2.20 -9.43 22.90
N SER A 106 -2.55 -10.28 23.87
CA SER A 106 -3.83 -10.99 23.92
C SER A 106 -5.02 -10.03 24.11
N ASP A 107 -4.91 -9.06 25.03
CA ASP A 107 -5.96 -8.07 25.27
C ASP A 107 -6.19 -7.18 24.04
N ILE A 108 -5.12 -6.76 23.35
CA ILE A 108 -5.25 -6.02 22.09
C ILE A 108 -5.89 -6.91 21.02
N GLU A 109 -5.54 -8.20 20.93
CA GLU A 109 -6.14 -9.11 19.96
C GLU A 109 -7.65 -9.31 20.18
N ALA A 110 -8.06 -9.51 21.43
CA ALA A 110 -9.46 -9.59 21.80
C ALA A 110 -10.21 -8.30 21.44
N TRP A 111 -9.61 -7.14 21.75
CA TRP A 111 -10.16 -5.84 21.36
C TRP A 111 -10.29 -5.69 19.84
N ARG A 112 -9.28 -6.09 19.06
CA ARG A 112 -9.32 -6.02 17.58
C ARG A 112 -10.45 -6.88 17.02
N CYS A 113 -10.67 -8.06 17.60
CA CYS A 113 -11.74 -8.97 17.17
C CYS A 113 -13.13 -8.37 17.44
N GLU A 114 -13.37 -7.87 18.65
CA GLU A 114 -14.66 -7.27 19.00
C GLU A 114 -14.93 -5.98 18.21
N GLU A 115 -13.93 -5.11 18.01
CA GLU A 115 -14.14 -3.88 17.24
C GLU A 115 -14.37 -4.16 15.75
N THR A 116 -13.72 -5.19 15.20
CA THR A 116 -13.98 -5.65 13.82
C THR A 116 -15.40 -6.19 13.67
N LYS A 117 -15.84 -7.02 14.63
CA LYS A 117 -17.21 -7.54 14.68
C LYS A 117 -18.24 -6.43 14.83
N LYS A 118 -17.94 -5.39 15.61
CA LYS A 118 -18.82 -4.24 15.81
C LYS A 118 -18.91 -3.36 14.56
N LYS A 119 -17.79 -3.06 13.89
CA LYS A 119 -17.74 -2.13 12.74
C LYS A 119 -18.15 -2.78 11.42
N TYR A 120 -17.78 -4.04 11.21
CA TYR A 120 -17.98 -4.73 9.94
C TYR A 120 -18.88 -5.98 10.07
N GLY A 121 -19.20 -6.43 11.28
CA GLY A 121 -20.02 -7.62 11.49
C GLY A 121 -19.22 -8.92 11.53
N ARG A 122 -19.88 -9.98 12.01
CA ARG A 122 -19.27 -11.29 12.27
C ARG A 122 -18.73 -11.98 11.01
N ILE A 123 -19.38 -11.79 9.87
CA ILE A 123 -18.97 -12.40 8.60
C ILE A 123 -17.60 -11.87 8.16
N HIS A 124 -17.38 -10.56 8.28
CA HIS A 124 -16.10 -9.93 7.93
C HIS A 124 -15.00 -10.35 8.90
N LEU A 125 -15.28 -10.43 10.21
CA LEU A 125 -14.31 -10.96 11.17
C LEU A 125 -13.87 -12.39 10.80
N ARG A 126 -14.81 -13.26 10.41
CA ARG A 126 -14.48 -14.64 10.04
C ARG A 126 -13.67 -14.74 8.74
N ASN A 127 -14.02 -13.95 7.73
CA ASN A 127 -13.46 -14.08 6.39
C ASN A 127 -12.18 -13.26 6.17
N LEU A 128 -12.08 -12.08 6.81
CA LEU A 128 -10.99 -11.10 6.61
C LEU A 128 -10.17 -10.88 7.88
N GLY A 129 -10.68 -11.28 9.05
CA GLY A 129 -9.97 -11.20 10.31
C GLY A 129 -9.94 -9.79 10.95
N PRO A 130 -9.30 -9.68 12.13
CA PRO A 130 -9.16 -8.43 12.87
C PRO A 130 -8.26 -7.38 12.20
N GLY A 131 -7.60 -7.74 11.11
CA GLY A 131 -6.75 -6.86 10.30
C GLY A 131 -7.47 -5.64 9.75
N LEU A 132 -8.80 -5.70 9.59
CA LEU A 132 -9.63 -4.59 9.10
C LEU A 132 -9.68 -3.37 10.04
N VAL A 133 -9.40 -3.57 11.33
CA VAL A 133 -9.34 -2.47 12.31
C VAL A 133 -7.89 -2.06 12.55
N MET A 134 -7.01 -3.04 12.79
CA MET A 134 -5.60 -2.81 13.08
C MET A 134 -4.80 -3.98 12.53
N GLY A 135 -3.71 -3.72 11.81
CA GLY A 135 -2.80 -4.76 11.33
C GLY A 135 -1.95 -5.37 12.44
N GLU A 136 -1.48 -6.60 12.25
CA GLU A 136 -0.62 -7.29 13.23
C GLU A 136 0.69 -6.56 13.51
N SER A 137 1.29 -5.95 12.48
CA SER A 137 2.51 -5.14 12.62
C SER A 137 2.30 -3.91 13.51
N VAL A 138 1.09 -3.32 13.49
CA VAL A 138 0.72 -2.20 14.37
C VAL A 138 0.57 -2.70 15.81
N ARG A 139 -0.14 -3.82 16.02
CA ARG A 139 -0.26 -4.47 17.34
C ARG A 139 1.11 -4.79 17.93
N ASP A 140 1.97 -5.45 17.19
CA ASP A 140 3.29 -5.88 17.67
C ASP A 140 4.17 -4.67 17.99
N ARG A 141 4.06 -3.60 17.19
CA ARG A 141 4.72 -2.32 17.46
C ARG A 141 4.22 -1.68 18.75
N ILE A 142 2.91 -1.71 19.00
CA ILE A 142 2.32 -1.20 20.24
C ILE A 142 2.89 -1.93 21.45
N VAL A 143 2.92 -3.27 21.42
CA VAL A 143 3.46 -4.09 22.51
C VAL A 143 4.93 -3.74 22.76
N ALA A 144 5.75 -3.68 21.71
CA ALA A 144 7.17 -3.32 21.82
C ALA A 144 7.40 -1.90 22.37
N CYS A 145 6.57 -0.94 21.95
CA CYS A 145 6.63 0.42 22.48
C CYS A 145 6.16 0.50 23.93
N ALA A 146 5.14 -0.26 24.32
CA ALA A 146 4.63 -0.31 25.68
C ALA A 146 5.70 -0.89 26.63
N HIS A 147 6.35 -1.99 26.25
CA HIS A 147 7.47 -2.57 26.98
C HIS A 147 8.58 -1.55 27.28
N SER A 148 8.91 -0.72 26.30
CA SER A 148 9.94 0.33 26.41
C SER A 148 9.41 1.68 26.92
N SER A 149 8.16 1.73 27.41
CA SER A 149 7.48 2.92 27.92
C SER A 149 7.46 4.11 26.94
N LYS A 150 7.44 3.83 25.63
CA LYS A 150 7.43 4.84 24.55
C LYS A 150 6.04 5.35 24.20
N ILE A 151 4.98 4.66 24.62
CA ILE A 151 3.60 5.07 24.40
C ILE A 151 2.93 5.30 25.74
N GLN A 152 2.58 6.56 26.03
CA GLN A 152 1.75 6.93 27.19
C GLN A 152 0.51 7.73 26.77
N THR A 153 0.61 8.42 25.64
CA THR A 153 -0.47 9.25 25.09
C THR A 153 -0.90 8.79 23.70
N VAL A 154 -2.07 9.26 23.25
CA VAL A 154 -2.54 9.01 21.88
C VAL A 154 -1.59 9.61 20.84
N ALA A 155 -0.94 10.73 21.16
CA ALA A 155 0.06 11.34 20.28
C ALA A 155 1.30 10.45 20.11
N ASP A 156 1.75 9.79 21.18
CA ASP A 156 2.85 8.83 21.10
C ASP A 156 2.44 7.61 20.28
N LEU A 157 1.22 7.11 20.46
CA LEU A 157 0.68 6.02 19.67
C LEU A 157 0.68 6.35 18.17
N GLU A 158 0.18 7.52 17.81
CA GLU A 158 0.16 8.01 16.42
C GLU A 158 1.58 8.12 15.85
N LYS A 159 2.50 8.74 16.61
CA LYS A 159 3.91 8.89 16.21
C LYS A 159 4.58 7.54 15.97
N GLU A 160 4.42 6.59 16.90
CA GLU A 160 5.16 5.33 16.88
C GLU A 160 4.61 4.31 15.90
N THR A 161 3.28 4.30 15.71
CA THR A 161 2.62 3.33 14.83
C THR A 161 2.41 3.89 13.42
N LYS A 162 2.13 5.19 13.30
CA LYS A 162 1.56 5.84 12.10
C LYS A 162 0.26 5.19 11.64
N TRP A 163 -0.47 4.61 12.58
CA TRP A 163 -1.75 3.98 12.32
C TRP A 163 -2.84 5.05 12.19
N ASP A 164 -3.57 5.02 11.08
CA ASP A 164 -4.69 5.89 10.76
C ASP A 164 -5.83 5.82 11.79
N GLY A 165 -6.02 4.65 12.40
CA GLY A 165 -6.99 4.45 13.48
C GLY A 165 -6.58 5.05 14.83
N SER A 166 -5.39 5.62 14.97
CA SER A 166 -4.90 6.18 16.24
C SER A 166 -5.78 7.30 16.79
N THR A 167 -6.31 8.18 15.93
CA THR A 167 -7.23 9.25 16.35
C THR A 167 -8.58 8.70 16.84
N GLN A 168 -9.11 7.67 16.14
CA GLN A 168 -10.43 7.11 16.45
C GLN A 168 -10.39 6.17 17.67
N PHE A 169 -9.40 5.30 17.73
CA PHE A 169 -9.34 4.19 18.69
C PHE A 169 -8.24 4.35 19.74
N GLY A 170 -7.39 5.38 19.62
CA GLY A 170 -6.21 5.52 20.46
C GLY A 170 -6.53 5.55 21.95
N LYS A 171 -7.63 6.18 22.38
CA LYS A 171 -8.03 6.19 23.79
C LYS A 171 -8.27 4.79 24.35
N ALA A 172 -8.92 3.91 23.58
CA ALA A 172 -9.16 2.53 24.01
C ALA A 172 -7.86 1.73 24.10
N ILE A 173 -6.97 1.90 23.12
CA ILE A 173 -5.65 1.25 23.11
C ILE A 173 -4.78 1.72 24.28
N ILE A 174 -4.75 3.03 24.56
CA ILE A 174 -4.02 3.58 25.71
C ILE A 174 -4.57 3.00 27.01
N ALA A 175 -5.89 2.89 27.17
CA ALA A 175 -6.47 2.26 28.36
C ALA A 175 -6.02 0.80 28.53
N ILE A 176 -5.94 0.04 27.44
CA ILE A 176 -5.41 -1.33 27.46
C ILE A 176 -3.92 -1.33 27.83
N ILE A 177 -3.11 -0.43 27.28
CA ILE A 177 -1.67 -0.33 27.61
C ILE A 177 -1.49 -0.02 29.10
N LEU A 178 -2.21 0.97 29.63
CA LEU A 178 -2.09 1.41 31.02
C LEU A 178 -2.53 0.34 32.04
N LYS A 179 -3.37 -0.63 31.64
CA LYS A 179 -3.72 -1.80 32.45
C LYS A 179 -2.51 -2.71 32.69
N HIS A 180 -1.61 -2.82 31.72
CA HIS A 180 -0.43 -3.70 31.77
C HIS A 180 0.84 -2.96 32.18
N TYR A 181 0.96 -1.70 31.78
CA TYR A 181 2.10 -0.81 32.04
C TYR A 181 1.59 0.50 32.68
N PRO A 182 1.23 0.48 33.98
CA PRO A 182 0.81 1.69 34.66
C PRO A 182 1.97 2.70 34.73
N PRO A 183 1.69 4.01 34.65
CA PRO A 183 2.71 5.03 34.76
C PRO A 183 3.35 4.94 36.16
N SER A 184 4.67 5.05 36.22
CA SER A 184 5.37 5.12 37.51
C SER A 184 4.87 6.34 38.28
N PRO A 185 4.55 6.21 39.59
CA PRO A 185 4.18 7.35 40.40
C PRO A 185 5.34 8.35 40.37
N THR A 186 5.04 9.57 39.93
CA THR A 186 6.00 10.68 39.89
C THR A 186 6.48 10.94 41.30
N ARG A 187 7.78 10.78 41.55
CA ARG A 187 8.42 11.08 42.83
C ARG A 187 8.85 12.55 42.86
#